data_AF-A0A2M7JRR5-F1
#
_entry.id   AF-A0A2M7JRR5-F1
#
_cell.length_a   1.000
_cell.length_b   1.000
_cell.length_c   1.000
_cell.angle_alpha   90.00
_cell.angle_beta   90.00
_cell.angle_gamma   90.00
#
_symmetry.space_group_name_H-M   'P 1'
#
loop_
_entity.id
_entity.type
_entity.pdbx_description
1 polymer ?
#
loop_
_entity_poly.entity_id
_entity_poly.type
_entity_poly.pdbx_seq_one_letter_code
_entity_poly.pdbx_strand_id
1 'polypeptide(L)'
;MAQEEYRPPIKEFLDMLVNLLAEKYFERMDDRMKKIPELRRLITAKEASQYLSLSTDTVYRMASLKKIPYLKIGDRVLFDVKALDHWIEKHMIREKEWKKEELKPGIEKEKSNTKSSKESDLLGFLKKKGKD
;
A
#
# COMPACT_ATOMS: atom_id res chain seq x y z
N MET A 1 68.94 -10.44 -21.29
CA MET A 1 68.12 -11.01 -20.21
C MET A 1 66.77 -11.32 -20.83
N ALA A 2 66.48 -12.60 -21.08
CA ALA A 2 65.21 -13.02 -21.65
C ALA A 2 64.10 -12.67 -20.65
N GLN A 3 63.10 -11.91 -21.10
CA GLN A 3 61.90 -11.73 -20.30
C GLN A 3 61.21 -13.08 -20.28
N GLU A 4 61.29 -13.74 -19.14
CA GLU A 4 60.59 -14.98 -18.87
C GLU A 4 59.10 -14.63 -18.87
N GLU A 5 58.43 -14.94 -19.99
CA GLU A 5 57.00 -14.70 -20.17
C GLU A 5 56.25 -15.49 -19.09
N TYR A 6 55.90 -14.79 -18.01
CA TYR A 6 55.12 -15.35 -16.93
C TYR A 6 53.75 -15.74 -17.48
N ARG A 7 53.55 -17.04 -17.71
CA ARG A 7 52.27 -17.61 -18.10
C ARG A 7 51.55 -18.05 -16.83
N PRO A 8 50.60 -17.24 -16.31
CA PRO A 8 49.96 -17.56 -15.05
C PRO A 8 49.23 -18.91 -15.14
N PRO A 9 49.17 -19.68 -14.05
CA PRO A 9 48.29 -20.83 -13.92
C PRO A 9 46.86 -20.46 -14.35
N ILE A 10 46.15 -21.42 -14.93
CA ILE A 10 44.79 -21.20 -15.44
C ILE A 10 43.86 -20.59 -14.39
N LYS A 11 44.03 -20.96 -13.11
CA LYS A 11 43.26 -20.36 -12.00
C LYS A 11 43.52 -18.87 -11.82
N GLU A 12 44.78 -18.44 -11.82
CA GLU A 12 45.16 -17.04 -11.67
C GLU A 12 44.76 -16.22 -12.91
N PHE A 13 44.82 -16.82 -14.08
CA PHE A 13 44.31 -16.22 -15.31
C PHE A 13 42.78 -16.03 -15.26
N LEU A 14 42.05 -17.03 -14.78
CA LEU A 14 40.60 -16.94 -14.59
C LEU A 14 40.23 -15.92 -13.51
N ASP A 15 40.96 -15.85 -12.39
CA ASP A 15 40.75 -14.82 -11.36
C ASP A 15 41.05 -13.41 -11.89
N MET A 16 42.08 -13.26 -12.72
CA MET A 16 42.39 -12.00 -13.40
C MET A 16 41.27 -11.60 -14.36
N LEU A 17 40.72 -12.55 -15.12
CA LEU A 17 39.57 -12.30 -16.00
C LEU A 17 38.30 -11.99 -15.21
N VAL A 18 38.07 -12.66 -14.08
CA VAL A 18 36.95 -12.38 -13.18
C VAL A 18 37.06 -10.96 -12.64
N ASN A 19 38.24 -10.52 -12.19
CA ASN A 19 38.45 -9.16 -11.73
C ASN A 19 38.24 -8.13 -12.84
N LEU A 20 38.76 -8.38 -14.05
CA LEU A 20 38.61 -7.47 -15.19
C LEU A 20 37.16 -7.39 -15.71
N LEU A 21 36.45 -8.51 -15.71
CA LEU A 21 35.01 -8.55 -16.01
C LEU A 21 34.19 -7.90 -14.90
N ALA A 22 34.53 -8.16 -13.64
CA ALA A 22 33.87 -7.56 -12.49
C ALA A 22 34.01 -6.04 -12.53
N GLU A 23 35.21 -5.51 -12.75
CA GLU A 23 35.45 -4.06 -12.85
C GLU A 23 34.61 -3.41 -13.96
N LYS A 24 34.59 -3.99 -15.17
CA LYS A 24 33.74 -3.50 -16.27
C LYS A 24 32.24 -3.72 -16.03
N TYR A 25 31.88 -4.78 -15.33
CA TYR A 25 30.49 -5.08 -14.99
C TYR A 25 29.97 -4.12 -13.91
N PHE A 26 30.78 -3.81 -12.89
CA PHE A 26 30.44 -2.87 -11.82
C PHE A 26 30.34 -1.43 -12.34
N GLU A 27 31.25 -0.97 -13.19
CA GLU A 27 31.14 0.36 -13.84
C GLU A 27 29.85 0.49 -14.67
N ARG A 28 29.46 -0.57 -15.39
CA ARG A 28 28.18 -0.60 -16.14
C ARG A 28 26.97 -0.84 -15.24
N MET A 29 27.18 -1.35 -14.03
CA MET A 29 26.13 -1.57 -13.04
C MET A 29 25.93 -0.35 -12.17
N ASP A 30 26.91 0.54 -12.00
CA ASP A 30 26.77 1.74 -11.16
C ASP A 30 25.72 2.72 -11.69
N ASP A 31 25.53 2.82 -13.01
CA ASP A 31 24.42 3.60 -13.59
C ASP A 31 23.04 2.96 -13.36
N ARG A 32 23.00 1.64 -13.14
CA ARG A 32 21.77 0.87 -12.83
C ARG A 32 21.54 0.74 -11.32
N MET A 33 22.60 0.76 -10.52
CA MET A 33 22.65 0.46 -9.10
C MET A 33 22.79 1.72 -8.23
N LYS A 34 23.09 2.90 -8.79
CA LYS A 34 22.86 4.22 -8.14
C LYS A 34 21.40 4.48 -7.76
N LYS A 35 20.48 3.62 -8.19
CA LYS A 35 19.21 3.38 -7.51
C LYS A 35 19.40 2.22 -6.54
N ILE A 36 19.87 2.47 -5.31
CA ILE A 36 19.52 1.60 -4.18
C ILE A 36 18.20 2.19 -3.65
N PRO A 37 17.03 1.64 -4.03
CA PRO A 37 15.73 2.12 -3.57
C PRO A 37 15.36 1.46 -2.23
N GLU A 38 16.07 0.41 -1.83
CA GLU A 38 15.63 -0.51 -0.77
C GLU A 38 15.59 0.13 0.63
N LEU A 39 16.29 1.26 0.83
CA LEU A 39 16.21 2.03 2.08
C LEU A 39 15.38 3.32 1.99
N ARG A 40 14.91 3.72 0.80
CA ARG A 40 14.16 4.98 0.67
C ARG A 40 12.68 4.72 0.92
N ARG A 41 12.22 5.13 2.11
CA ARG A 41 10.80 5.11 2.47
C ARG A 41 9.93 5.94 1.51
N LEU A 42 10.45 7.08 1.06
CA LEU A 42 9.76 7.97 0.12
C LEU A 42 10.36 7.82 -1.29
N ILE A 43 9.50 7.55 -2.25
CA ILE A 43 9.82 7.39 -3.67
C ILE A 43 9.19 8.51 -4.51
N THR A 44 9.79 8.79 -5.66
CA THR A 44 9.30 9.79 -6.62
C THR A 44 8.12 9.27 -7.43
N ALA A 45 7.38 10.16 -8.11
CA ALA A 45 6.29 9.75 -9.01
C ALA A 45 6.71 8.75 -10.10
N LYS A 46 7.96 8.86 -10.60
CA LYS A 46 8.52 7.93 -11.59
C LYS A 46 8.80 6.55 -11.01
N GLU A 47 9.21 6.49 -9.75
CA GLU A 47 9.41 5.21 -9.05
C GLU A 47 8.07 4.61 -8.63
N ALA A 48 7.13 5.44 -8.17
CA ALA A 48 5.77 5.00 -7.85
C ALA A 48 5.04 4.44 -9.09
N SER A 49 5.26 5.01 -10.27
CA SER A 49 4.71 4.49 -11.52
C SER A 49 5.28 3.12 -11.88
N GLN A 50 6.58 2.92 -11.65
CA GLN A 50 7.22 1.61 -11.80
C GLN A 50 6.69 0.60 -10.76
N TYR A 51 6.55 1.03 -9.52
CA TYR A 51 6.09 0.20 -8.41
C TYR A 51 4.62 -0.25 -8.59
N LEU A 52 3.72 0.64 -9.01
CA LEU A 52 2.31 0.30 -9.28
C LEU A 52 2.07 -0.28 -10.69
N SER A 53 3.08 -0.34 -11.55
CA SER A 53 2.94 -0.70 -12.97
C SER A 53 1.92 0.17 -13.72
N LEU A 54 1.91 1.48 -13.45
CA LEU A 54 1.03 2.47 -14.09
C LEU A 54 1.86 3.52 -14.84
N SER A 55 1.21 4.28 -15.73
CA SER A 55 1.87 5.45 -16.34
C SER A 55 2.12 6.54 -15.29
N THR A 56 3.18 7.33 -15.46
CA THR A 56 3.48 8.48 -14.57
C THR A 56 2.34 9.48 -14.53
N ASP A 57 1.70 9.74 -15.67
CA ASP A 57 0.53 10.61 -15.78
C ASP A 57 -0.65 10.07 -14.95
N THR A 58 -0.92 8.76 -15.04
CA THR A 58 -1.95 8.10 -14.23
C THR A 58 -1.65 8.26 -12.74
N VAL A 59 -0.38 8.10 -12.31
CA VAL A 59 0.01 8.29 -10.91
C VAL A 59 -0.23 9.74 -10.47
N TYR A 60 0.15 10.74 -11.27
CA TYR A 60 -0.12 12.15 -10.96
C TYR A 60 -1.62 12.44 -10.88
N ARG A 61 -2.41 11.90 -11.81
CA ARG A 61 -3.87 12.03 -11.81
C ARG A 61 -4.49 11.37 -10.59
N MET A 62 -4.02 10.19 -10.19
CA MET A 62 -4.51 9.52 -8.99
C MET A 62 -4.12 10.28 -7.72
N ALA A 63 -2.93 10.87 -7.67
CA ALA A 63 -2.48 11.69 -6.55
C ALA A 63 -3.29 13.00 -6.46
N SER A 64 -3.54 13.68 -7.58
CA SER A 64 -4.34 14.91 -7.61
C SER A 64 -5.80 14.67 -7.20
N LEU A 65 -6.35 13.51 -7.59
CA LEU A 65 -7.68 13.05 -7.16
C LEU A 65 -7.69 12.46 -5.75
N LYS A 66 -6.57 12.48 -5.02
CA LYS A 66 -6.42 11.91 -3.66
C LYS A 66 -6.82 10.43 -3.57
N LYS A 67 -6.67 9.68 -4.67
CA LYS A 67 -7.01 8.25 -4.75
C LYS A 67 -5.90 7.36 -4.20
N ILE A 68 -4.65 7.82 -4.26
CA ILE A 68 -3.47 7.12 -3.71
C ILE A 68 -2.81 8.00 -2.62
N PRO A 69 -2.17 7.39 -1.62
CA PRO A 69 -1.46 8.14 -0.59
C PRO A 69 -0.24 8.87 -1.18
N TYR A 70 -0.12 10.16 -0.91
CA TYR A 70 1.00 10.98 -1.38
C TYR A 70 1.42 11.99 -0.30
N LEU A 71 2.65 12.47 -0.41
CA LEU A 71 3.23 13.51 0.42
C LEU A 71 3.67 14.67 -0.48
N LYS A 72 3.13 15.87 -0.24
CA LYS A 72 3.53 17.08 -0.95
C LYS A 72 4.52 17.87 -0.10
N ILE A 73 5.74 18.08 -0.60
CA ILE A 73 6.78 18.88 0.02
C ILE A 73 7.19 19.97 -0.97
N GLY A 74 6.70 21.19 -0.74
CA GLY A 74 6.80 22.29 -1.71
C GLY A 74 6.15 21.90 -3.04
N ASP A 75 6.96 21.92 -4.10
CA ASP A 75 6.53 21.55 -5.46
C ASP A 75 6.68 20.05 -5.76
N ARG A 76 7.31 19.28 -4.87
CA ARG A 76 7.56 17.86 -5.07
C ARG A 76 6.44 17.03 -4.50
N VAL A 77 6.03 16.01 -5.26
CA VAL A 77 5.11 14.95 -4.82
C VAL A 77 5.90 13.67 -4.66
N LEU A 78 5.91 13.15 -3.44
CA LEU A 78 6.56 11.90 -3.05
C LEU A 78 5.51 10.90 -2.57
N PHE A 79 5.88 9.62 -2.56
CA PHE A 79 5.01 8.53 -2.17
C PHE A 79 5.71 7.66 -1.13
N ASP A 80 5.04 7.32 -0.03
CA ASP A 80 5.57 6.38 0.95
C ASP A 80 5.28 4.95 0.48
N VAL A 81 6.32 4.13 0.31
CA VAL A 81 6.19 2.74 -0.14
C VAL A 81 5.24 1.98 0.79
N LYS A 82 5.39 2.14 2.11
CA LYS A 82 4.53 1.46 3.08
C LYS A 82 3.08 1.90 2.92
N ALA A 83 2.84 3.19 2.68
CA ALA A 83 1.47 3.67 2.49
C ALA A 83 0.85 3.09 1.21
N LEU A 84 1.65 2.96 0.15
CA LEU A 84 1.22 2.29 -1.08
C LEU A 84 0.92 0.81 -0.86
N ASP A 85 1.75 0.06 -0.13
CA ASP A 85 1.48 -1.34 0.24
C ASP A 85 0.10 -1.47 0.92
N HIS A 86 -0.14 -0.68 1.97
CA HIS A 86 -1.42 -0.69 2.71
C HIS A 86 -2.60 -0.30 1.83
N TRP A 87 -2.38 0.63 0.89
CA TRP A 87 -3.40 1.03 -0.08
C TRP A 87 -3.74 -0.12 -1.02
N ILE A 88 -2.75 -0.85 -1.53
CA ILE A 88 -2.95 -2.04 -2.36
C ILE A 88 -3.80 -3.05 -1.59
N GLU A 89 -3.38 -3.41 -0.38
CA GLU A 89 -4.09 -4.39 0.45
C GLU A 89 -5.56 -4.05 0.69
N LYS A 90 -5.86 -2.76 0.92
CA LYS A 90 -7.23 -2.27 1.13
C LYS A 90 -8.09 -2.31 -0.13
N HIS A 91 -7.49 -2.06 -1.30
CA HIS A 91 -8.20 -1.99 -2.57
C HIS A 91 -8.21 -3.32 -3.35
N MET A 92 -7.51 -4.34 -2.85
CA MET A 92 -7.58 -5.70 -3.37
C MET A 92 -8.96 -6.31 -3.04
N ILE A 93 -9.80 -6.46 -4.06
CA ILE A 93 -11.06 -7.19 -3.95
C ILE A 93 -10.73 -8.68 -3.79
N ARG A 94 -10.97 -9.23 -2.60
CA ARG A 94 -10.88 -10.68 -2.38
C ARG A 94 -12.22 -11.30 -2.80
N GLU A 95 -12.19 -12.19 -3.79
CA GLU A 95 -13.38 -12.85 -4.37
C GLU A 95 -14.33 -13.51 -3.33
N LYS A 96 -13.86 -13.75 -2.10
CA LYS A 96 -14.68 -14.31 -1.01
C LYS A 96 -15.69 -13.33 -0.39
N GLU A 97 -15.64 -12.03 -0.68
CA GLU A 97 -16.56 -11.04 -0.09
C GLU A 97 -17.76 -10.69 -0.97
N TRP A 98 -17.74 -11.06 -2.27
CA TRP A 98 -18.86 -10.82 -3.20
C TRP A 98 -20.19 -11.41 -2.71
N LYS A 99 -20.15 -12.52 -1.96
CA LYS A 99 -21.36 -13.17 -1.41
C LYS A 99 -21.91 -12.53 -0.12
N LYS A 100 -21.17 -11.65 0.55
CA LYS A 100 -21.63 -11.03 1.82
C LYS A 100 -22.36 -9.71 1.60
N GLU A 101 -21.97 -8.92 0.59
CA GLU A 101 -22.65 -7.67 0.26
C GLU A 101 -24.06 -7.92 -0.32
N GLU A 102 -24.24 -8.98 -1.11
CA GLU A 102 -25.55 -9.36 -1.67
C GLU A 102 -26.55 -9.88 -0.62
N LEU A 103 -26.08 -10.29 0.57
CA LEU A 103 -26.94 -10.77 1.68
C LEU A 103 -27.34 -9.67 2.68
N LYS A 104 -26.98 -8.40 2.43
CA LYS A 104 -27.45 -7.24 3.21
C LYS A 104 -28.32 -6.28 2.39
N PRO A 105 -29.50 -6.73 1.96
CA PRO A 105 -30.67 -5.87 2.04
C PRO A 105 -31.79 -6.61 2.77
N GLY A 106 -31.98 -6.38 4.09
CA GLY A 106 -33.20 -6.88 4.73
C GLY A 106 -33.31 -7.01 6.25
N ILE A 107 -32.38 -6.56 7.10
CA ILE A 107 -32.52 -6.75 8.57
C ILE A 107 -32.62 -5.43 9.37
N GLU A 108 -32.63 -4.25 8.74
CA GLU A 108 -32.71 -2.97 9.49
C GLU A 108 -34.13 -2.41 9.67
N LYS A 109 -35.21 -3.14 9.37
CA LYS A 109 -36.59 -2.64 9.56
C LYS A 109 -37.39 -3.20 10.74
N GLU A 110 -36.88 -4.09 11.57
CA GLU A 110 -37.73 -4.73 12.61
C GLU A 110 -37.25 -4.70 14.06
N LYS A 111 -36.20 -3.96 14.42
CA LYS A 111 -35.77 -3.89 15.83
C LYS A 111 -35.48 -2.49 16.32
N SER A 112 -36.53 -1.65 16.43
CA SER A 112 -36.54 -0.52 17.36
C SER A 112 -37.92 0.12 17.56
N ASN A 113 -38.97 -0.63 17.91
CA ASN A 113 -40.00 -0.07 18.82
C ASN A 113 -40.98 -1.08 19.44
N THR A 114 -40.53 -1.98 20.30
CA THR A 114 -41.44 -2.59 21.29
C THR A 114 -40.68 -2.88 22.58
N LYS A 115 -40.58 -1.86 23.43
CA LYS A 115 -40.69 -1.92 24.90
C LYS A 115 -40.17 -0.59 25.48
N SER A 116 -41.07 0.36 25.64
CA SER A 116 -40.93 1.39 26.66
C SER A 116 -42.32 1.74 27.19
N SER A 117 -42.54 1.31 28.43
CA SER A 117 -43.35 1.95 29.47
C SER A 117 -44.74 2.48 29.09
N LYS A 118 -45.78 1.68 29.36
CA LYS A 118 -47.14 2.18 29.66
C LYS A 118 -47.72 1.47 30.89
N GLU A 119 -46.93 1.42 31.96
CA GLU A 119 -47.40 0.97 33.30
C GLU A 119 -47.57 2.13 34.29
N SER A 120 -47.56 3.40 33.85
CA SER A 120 -47.74 4.52 34.78
C SER A 120 -49.16 5.08 34.89
N ASP A 121 -50.09 4.78 33.97
CA ASP A 121 -51.33 5.59 33.87
C ASP A 121 -52.62 4.85 34.22
N LEU A 122 -52.55 3.72 34.94
CA LEU A 122 -53.74 3.05 35.49
C LEU A 122 -53.98 3.30 36.98
N LEU A 123 -53.02 3.92 37.68
CA LEU A 123 -53.16 4.31 39.10
C LEU A 123 -53.74 5.72 39.33
N GLY A 124 -53.96 6.49 38.25
CA GLY A 124 -54.60 7.82 38.33
C GLY A 124 -56.14 7.80 38.20
N PHE A 125 -56.71 6.79 37.53
CA PHE A 125 -58.15 6.75 37.24
C PHE A 125 -59.02 6.07 38.31
N LEU A 126 -58.42 5.30 39.22
CA LEU A 126 -59.14 4.61 40.31
C LEU A 126 -59.20 5.40 41.63
N LYS A 127 -58.61 6.61 41.72
CA LYS A 127 -58.64 7.44 42.93
C LYS A 127 -59.69 8.59 42.90
N LYS A 128 -60.55 8.68 41.88
CA LYS A 128 -61.55 9.76 41.76
C LYS A 128 -63.00 9.29 41.59
N LYS A 129 -63.42 8.25 42.32
CA LYS A 129 -64.84 8.01 42.57
C LYS A 129 -65.03 7.23 43.88
N GLY A 130 -65.38 7.94 44.95
CA GLY A 130 -65.79 7.32 46.22
C GLY A 130 -65.28 8.00 47.49
N LYS A 131 -65.47 9.32 47.65
CA LYS A 131 -65.78 9.89 48.95
C LYS A 131 -66.59 11.16 48.75
N ASP A 132 -67.70 11.19 49.49
CA ASP A 132 -68.80 12.17 49.52
C ASP A 132 -69.85 12.05 48.40
#